data_AF-A0A3P6TK81-F1
#
_entry.id   AF-A0A3P6TK81-F1
#
_cell.length_a   1.000
_cell.length_b   1.000
_cell.length_c   1.000
_cell.angle_alpha   90.00
_cell.angle_beta   90.00
_cell.angle_gamma   90.00
#
_symmetry.space_group_name_H-M   'P 1'
#
loop_
_entity.id
_entity.type
_entity.pdbx_description
1 polymer ?
#
loop_
_entity_poly.entity_id
_entity_poly.type
_entity_poly.pdbx_seq_one_letter_code
_entity_poly.pdbx_strand_id
1 'polypeptide(L)'
;MQKAPYYHFNRFVCIFWTSRFFYWIFLVIASQFLFFFAVYRFLDVTGADDYKMISEEYQILAYSTTITVFSVFITLPQTFSENIVGDECNCFNRKIRMPLLSIVYAQVYIWIAILIVFDGCVLAYVSVRLRRLLKTPAECRREDKLELLHFYNITLSESHASANTIWRGMKTSLCVIPLFVSYLVLLSYDQFYQLASAVDLTTYVIGAPAQRFGELLIVANCVNVPIIIVVYIHPLRMGVKKCWKTLVGKI
;
A
#
# COMPACT_ATOMS: atom_id res chain seq x y z
N MET A 1 -18.75 21.30 35.05
CA MET A 1 -18.38 19.96 34.53
C MET A 1 -16.98 19.64 35.02
N GLN A 2 -16.83 18.62 35.87
CA GLN A 2 -15.52 18.14 36.32
C GLN A 2 -14.80 17.51 35.11
N LYS A 3 -13.59 17.98 34.80
CA LYS A 3 -12.72 17.34 33.81
C LYS A 3 -12.28 15.98 34.34
N ALA A 4 -12.44 14.92 33.56
CA ALA A 4 -11.82 13.64 33.89
C ALA A 4 -10.29 13.80 33.99
N PRO A 5 -9.59 13.03 34.85
CA PRO A 5 -8.14 13.12 35.04
C PRO A 5 -7.32 12.86 33.75
N TYR A 6 -7.95 12.36 32.69
CA TYR A 6 -7.32 12.07 31.39
C TYR A 6 -7.95 12.82 30.20
N TYR A 7 -8.55 13.99 30.42
CA TYR A 7 -9.24 14.80 29.39
C TYR A 7 -8.48 14.92 28.06
N HIS A 8 -7.19 15.31 28.11
CA HIS A 8 -6.38 15.50 26.90
C HIS A 8 -6.04 14.19 26.18
N PHE A 9 -5.79 13.12 26.94
CA PHE A 9 -5.49 11.80 26.39
C PHE A 9 -6.73 11.18 25.72
N ASN A 10 -7.88 11.23 26.39
CA ASN A 10 -9.15 10.74 25.84
C ASN A 10 -9.48 11.45 24.52
N ARG A 11 -9.26 12.76 24.46
CA ARG A 11 -9.50 13.56 23.26
C ARG A 11 -8.52 13.23 22.13
N PHE A 12 -7.25 12.98 22.44
CA PHE A 12 -6.25 12.51 21.46
C PHE A 12 -6.65 11.14 20.88
N VAL A 13 -6.98 10.18 21.75
CA VAL A 13 -7.45 8.85 21.33
C VAL A 13 -8.70 8.98 20.46
N CYS A 14 -9.64 9.86 20.82
CA CYS A 14 -10.81 10.17 20.01
C CYS A 14 -10.45 10.57 18.58
N ILE A 15 -9.62 11.61 18.46
CA ILE A 15 -9.33 12.28 17.19
C ILE A 15 -8.51 11.39 16.27
N PHE A 16 -7.60 10.58 16.81
CA PHE A 16 -6.65 9.84 15.98
C PHE A 16 -6.93 8.33 15.88
N TRP A 17 -7.49 7.74 16.93
CA TRP A 17 -7.79 6.31 16.98
C TRP A 17 -9.23 6.03 16.58
N THR A 18 -10.21 6.69 17.22
CA THR A 18 -11.63 6.46 16.95
C THR A 18 -12.02 6.89 15.53
N SER A 19 -11.52 8.04 15.07
CA SER A 19 -11.67 8.49 13.66
C SER A 19 -10.98 7.57 12.64
N ARG A 20 -10.11 6.66 13.12
CA ARG A 20 -9.28 5.76 12.32
C ARG A 20 -8.23 6.46 11.47
N PHE A 21 -7.85 7.68 11.83
CA PHE A 21 -6.82 8.44 11.13
C PHE A 21 -5.52 7.66 10.92
N PHE A 22 -4.97 7.04 11.97
CA PHE A 22 -3.73 6.26 11.84
C PHE A 22 -3.90 5.05 10.93
N TYR A 23 -5.03 4.34 11.05
CA TYR A 23 -5.36 3.21 10.20
C TYR A 23 -5.32 3.59 8.71
N TRP A 24 -5.95 4.71 8.36
CA TRP A 24 -5.99 5.21 7.00
C TRP A 24 -4.65 5.72 6.50
N ILE A 25 -3.86 6.41 7.33
CA ILE A 25 -2.50 6.84 6.96
C ILE A 25 -1.67 5.63 6.54
N PHE A 26 -1.62 4.57 7.35
CA PHE A 26 -0.80 3.41 7.02
C PHE A 26 -1.27 2.72 5.74
N LEU A 27 -2.59 2.72 5.49
CA LEU A 27 -3.15 2.15 4.28
C LEU A 27 -2.78 2.96 3.03
N VAL A 28 -2.88 4.29 3.09
CA VAL A 28 -2.47 5.18 2.00
C VAL A 28 -0.97 5.06 1.75
N ILE A 29 -0.15 5.06 2.82
CA ILE A 29 1.30 4.85 2.73
C ILE A 29 1.60 3.54 2.01
N ALA A 30 0.97 2.44 2.42
CA ALA A 30 1.16 1.12 1.79
C ALA A 30 0.76 1.11 0.32
N SER A 31 -0.38 1.74 -0.03
CA SER A 31 -0.85 1.91 -1.41
C SER A 31 0.18 2.65 -2.27
N GLN A 32 0.65 3.79 -1.77
CA GLN A 32 1.59 4.64 -2.48
C GLN A 32 2.97 3.96 -2.61
N PHE A 33 3.43 3.23 -1.59
CA PHE A 33 4.64 2.41 -1.72
C PHE A 33 4.50 1.35 -2.80
N LEU A 34 3.34 0.67 -2.90
CA LEU A 34 3.09 -0.28 -3.99
C LEU A 34 3.12 0.40 -5.36
N PHE A 35 2.49 1.55 -5.50
CA PHE A 35 2.50 2.37 -6.72
C PHE A 35 3.93 2.72 -7.14
N PHE A 36 4.71 3.37 -6.27
CA PHE A 36 6.08 3.78 -6.59
C PHE A 36 6.99 2.58 -6.81
N PHE A 37 6.83 1.51 -6.04
CA PHE A 37 7.56 0.26 -6.26
C PHE A 37 7.30 -0.32 -7.65
N ALA A 38 6.05 -0.39 -8.08
CA ALA A 38 5.67 -0.90 -9.39
C ALA A 38 6.22 -0.05 -10.53
N VAL A 39 6.06 1.28 -10.45
CA VAL A 39 6.57 2.22 -11.46
C VAL A 39 8.09 2.15 -11.53
N TYR A 40 8.77 2.18 -10.38
CA TYR A 40 10.23 2.11 -10.34
C TYR A 40 10.75 0.81 -10.95
N ARG A 41 10.12 -0.33 -10.63
CA ARG A 41 10.46 -1.63 -11.21
C ARG A 41 10.24 -1.67 -12.71
N PHE A 42 9.13 -1.12 -13.19
CA PHE A 42 8.86 -1.02 -14.61
C PHE A 42 9.94 -0.24 -15.37
N LEU A 43 10.35 0.93 -14.84
CA LEU A 43 11.42 1.74 -15.41
C LEU A 43 12.76 1.00 -15.40
N ASP A 44 13.08 0.30 -14.31
CA ASP A 44 14.31 -0.48 -14.17
C ASP A 44 14.42 -1.60 -15.22
N VAL A 45 13.34 -2.39 -15.38
CA VAL A 45 13.28 -3.50 -16.35
C VAL A 45 13.32 -3.02 -17.80
N THR A 46 12.70 -1.88 -18.10
CA THR A 46 12.70 -1.29 -19.44
C THR A 46 13.97 -0.50 -19.77
N GLY A 47 14.84 -0.25 -18.77
CA GLY A 47 16.04 0.56 -18.93
C GLY A 47 15.74 2.04 -19.17
N ALA A 48 14.58 2.52 -18.74
CA ALA A 48 14.09 3.89 -18.95
C ALA A 48 14.56 4.81 -17.80
N ASP A 49 15.86 4.77 -17.49
CA ASP A 49 16.45 5.49 -16.35
C ASP A 49 16.34 7.01 -16.48
N ASP A 50 16.28 7.55 -17.70
CA ASP A 50 16.14 8.99 -17.94
C ASP A 50 14.85 9.58 -17.34
N TYR A 51 13.85 8.74 -17.07
CA TYR A 51 12.61 9.14 -16.39
C TYR A 51 12.71 9.10 -14.86
N LYS A 52 13.79 8.56 -14.29
CA LYS A 52 14.04 8.57 -12.84
C LYS A 52 14.56 9.97 -12.47
N MET A 53 13.65 10.84 -12.05
CA MET A 53 13.96 12.24 -11.74
C MET A 53 14.85 12.44 -10.48
N ILE A 54 14.94 11.43 -9.61
CA ILE A 54 15.64 11.54 -8.32
C ILE A 54 16.91 10.69 -8.35
N SER A 55 18.03 11.27 -7.91
CA SER A 55 19.32 10.57 -7.74
C SER A 55 19.20 9.36 -6.80
N GLU A 56 19.93 8.28 -7.10
CA GLU A 56 19.87 7.01 -6.35
C GLU A 56 20.15 7.21 -4.84
N GLU A 57 21.03 8.15 -4.47
CA GLU A 57 21.40 8.42 -3.07
C GLU A 57 20.26 8.98 -2.21
N TYR A 58 19.40 9.81 -2.81
CA TYR A 58 18.30 10.48 -2.09
C TYR A 58 16.94 9.85 -2.37
N GLN A 59 16.89 8.85 -3.25
CA GLN A 59 15.66 8.29 -3.78
C GLN A 59 14.72 7.78 -2.68
N ILE A 60 15.22 6.93 -1.79
CA ILE A 60 14.41 6.31 -0.73
C ILE A 60 13.89 7.38 0.23
N LEU A 61 14.75 8.30 0.64
CA LEU A 61 14.39 9.36 1.57
C LEU A 61 13.33 10.29 0.97
N ALA A 62 13.52 10.71 -0.28
CA ALA A 62 12.59 11.58 -0.98
C ALA A 62 11.22 10.91 -1.14
N TYR A 63 11.14 9.69 -1.69
CA TYR A 63 9.87 8.99 -1.83
C TYR A 63 9.19 8.74 -0.50
N SER A 64 9.91 8.25 0.51
CA SER A 64 9.35 7.99 1.84
C SER A 64 8.77 9.27 2.47
N THR A 65 9.49 10.39 2.37
CA THR A 65 9.04 11.69 2.89
C THR A 65 7.81 12.18 2.12
N THR A 66 7.85 12.19 0.79
CA THR A 66 6.73 12.62 -0.06
C THR A 66 5.49 11.78 0.18
N ILE A 67 5.62 10.45 0.22
CA ILE A 67 4.50 9.53 0.49
C ILE A 67 3.91 9.81 1.87
N THR A 68 4.75 9.96 2.89
CA THR A 68 4.29 10.20 4.27
C THR A 68 3.54 11.53 4.37
N VAL A 69 4.11 12.61 3.83
CA VAL A 69 3.49 13.94 3.83
C VAL A 69 2.16 13.91 3.07
N PHE A 70 2.15 13.34 1.87
CA PHE A 70 0.94 13.16 1.07
C PHE A 70 -0.15 12.38 1.82
N SER A 71 0.24 11.29 2.49
CA SER A 71 -0.69 10.42 3.24
C SER A 71 -1.30 11.14 4.44
N VAL A 72 -0.54 11.99 5.14
CA VAL A 72 -1.08 12.82 6.21
C VAL A 72 -2.09 13.82 5.65
N PHE A 73 -1.76 14.53 4.57
CA PHE A 73 -2.65 15.55 4.00
C PHE A 73 -3.97 14.97 3.50
N ILE A 74 -3.92 13.85 2.76
CA ILE A 74 -5.11 13.25 2.18
C ILE A 74 -6.01 12.60 3.24
N THR A 75 -5.45 12.22 4.40
CA THR A 75 -6.18 11.58 5.51
C THR A 75 -6.64 12.57 6.57
N LEU A 76 -6.06 13.77 6.60
CA LEU A 76 -6.40 14.81 7.57
C LEU A 76 -7.91 15.08 7.70
N PRO A 77 -8.70 15.15 6.62
CA PRO A 77 -10.11 15.48 6.78
C PRO A 77 -10.92 14.41 7.54
N GLN A 78 -10.39 13.18 7.64
CA GLN A 78 -10.99 12.10 8.45
C GLN A 78 -11.05 12.45 9.94
N THR A 79 -10.13 13.27 10.44
CA THR A 79 -10.14 13.69 11.85
C THR A 79 -11.37 14.53 12.21
N PHE A 80 -12.06 15.10 11.21
CA PHE A 80 -13.28 15.87 11.38
C PHE A 80 -14.56 15.02 11.36
N SER A 81 -14.47 13.71 11.11
CA SER A 81 -15.64 12.81 11.15
C SER A 81 -16.16 12.58 12.57
N GLU A 82 -15.32 12.79 13.59
CA GLU A 82 -15.67 12.58 14.99
C GLU A 82 -16.22 13.85 15.64
N ASN A 83 -17.28 13.70 16.45
CA ASN A 83 -17.87 14.79 17.21
C ASN A 83 -17.53 14.63 18.70
N ILE A 84 -16.82 15.61 19.27
CA ILE A 84 -16.36 15.57 20.66
C ILE A 84 -17.41 16.27 21.53
N VAL A 85 -18.18 15.50 22.30
CA VAL A 85 -19.17 16.04 23.25
C VAL A 85 -18.73 15.71 24.68
N GLY A 86 -18.13 16.68 25.36
CA GLY A 86 -17.60 16.48 26.71
C GLY A 86 -16.33 15.61 26.71
N ASP A 87 -16.34 14.54 27.51
CA ASP A 87 -15.26 13.54 27.63
C ASP A 87 -15.55 12.24 26.85
N GLU A 88 -16.72 12.12 26.22
CA GLU A 88 -17.14 10.93 25.47
C GLU A 88 -16.95 11.12 23.95
N CYS A 89 -16.43 10.09 23.31
CA CYS A 89 -16.34 9.96 21.87
C CYS A 89 -17.61 9.29 21.35
N ASN A 90 -18.55 10.08 20.84
CA ASN A 90 -19.72 9.54 20.19
C ASN A 90 -19.61 9.70 18.67
N CYS A 91 -19.42 8.58 17.98
CA CYS A 91 -19.53 8.48 16.52
C CYS A 91 -20.99 8.58 16.03
N PHE A 92 -21.94 8.92 16.92
CA PHE A 92 -23.37 8.70 16.71
C PHE A 92 -24.09 9.92 16.11
N ASN A 93 -24.62 9.73 14.90
CA ASN A 93 -25.91 10.19 14.33
C ASN A 93 -26.50 11.56 14.75
N ARG A 94 -25.69 12.56 15.09
CA ARG A 94 -26.15 13.96 15.10
C ARG A 94 -25.93 14.56 13.72
N LYS A 95 -26.92 15.30 13.23
CA LYS A 95 -26.84 16.14 12.01
C LYS A 95 -25.53 16.92 12.04
N ILE A 96 -24.51 16.42 11.34
CA ILE A 96 -23.22 17.07 11.17
C ILE A 96 -23.53 18.44 10.56
N ARG A 97 -22.88 19.51 11.04
CA ARG A 97 -23.05 20.84 10.44
C ARG A 97 -22.71 20.72 8.94
N MET A 98 -23.63 21.14 8.08
CA MET A 98 -23.57 20.99 6.61
C MET A 98 -22.18 21.17 5.96
N PRO A 99 -21.32 22.14 6.35
CA PRO A 99 -20.00 22.28 5.71
C PRO A 99 -18.99 21.16 6.06
N LEU A 100 -19.03 20.60 7.26
CA LEU A 100 -18.10 19.53 7.68
C LEU A 100 -18.39 18.21 6.95
N LEU A 101 -19.66 17.94 6.72
CA LEU A 101 -20.10 16.75 5.98
C LEU A 101 -19.62 16.81 4.51
N SER A 102 -19.68 17.99 3.90
CA SER A 102 -19.20 18.19 2.53
C SER A 102 -17.70 17.94 2.38
N ILE A 103 -16.89 18.26 3.40
CA ILE A 103 -15.44 18.03 3.39
C ILE A 103 -15.13 16.53 3.46
N VAL A 104 -15.82 15.80 4.33
CA VAL A 104 -15.66 14.35 4.47
C VAL A 104 -16.08 13.63 3.18
N TYR A 105 -17.18 14.04 2.54
CA TYR A 105 -17.55 13.47 1.25
C TYR A 105 -16.56 13.81 0.14
N ALA A 106 -16.07 15.04 0.06
CA ALA A 106 -15.04 15.42 -0.91
C ALA A 106 -13.77 14.57 -0.76
N GLN A 107 -13.38 14.25 0.47
CA GLN A 107 -12.26 13.36 0.74
C GLN A 107 -12.46 11.96 0.14
N VAL A 108 -13.64 11.36 0.28
CA VAL A 108 -13.96 10.04 -0.29
C VAL A 108 -13.80 10.05 -1.82
N TYR A 109 -14.29 11.09 -2.50
CA TYR A 109 -14.10 11.22 -3.95
C TYR A 109 -12.63 11.35 -4.34
N ILE A 110 -11.87 12.16 -3.62
CA ILE A 110 -10.43 12.34 -3.86
C ILE A 110 -9.68 11.02 -3.65
N TRP A 111 -10.01 10.27 -2.60
CA TRP A 111 -9.40 8.96 -2.32
C TRP A 111 -9.65 7.97 -3.44
N ILE A 112 -10.89 7.86 -3.92
CA ILE A 112 -11.22 6.94 -5.00
C ILE A 112 -10.53 7.37 -6.29
N ALA A 113 -10.55 8.66 -6.61
CA ALA A 113 -9.90 9.18 -7.81
C ALA A 113 -8.39 8.88 -7.82
N ILE A 114 -7.72 9.02 -6.68
CA ILE A 114 -6.27 8.80 -6.59
C ILE A 114 -5.94 7.31 -6.41
N LEU A 115 -6.45 6.66 -5.35
CA LEU A 115 -6.01 5.33 -4.94
C LEU A 115 -6.62 4.21 -5.81
N ILE A 116 -7.87 4.35 -6.25
CA ILE A 116 -8.51 3.30 -7.05
C ILE A 116 -8.33 3.60 -8.54
N VAL A 117 -8.69 4.81 -8.97
CA VAL A 117 -8.70 5.13 -10.39
C VAL A 117 -7.28 5.38 -10.89
N PHE A 118 -6.56 6.37 -10.35
CA PHE A 118 -5.24 6.73 -10.85
C PHE A 118 -4.19 5.63 -10.57
N ASP A 119 -3.96 5.27 -9.31
CA ASP A 119 -2.99 4.23 -8.94
C ASP A 119 -3.37 2.89 -9.59
N GLY A 120 -4.65 2.52 -9.56
CA GLY A 120 -5.12 1.28 -10.16
C GLY A 120 -4.93 1.22 -11.68
N CYS A 121 -5.17 2.31 -12.41
CA CYS A 121 -4.90 2.37 -13.86
C CYS A 121 -3.41 2.22 -14.16
N VAL A 122 -2.54 2.91 -13.40
CA VAL A 122 -1.09 2.82 -13.60
C VAL A 122 -0.57 1.43 -13.25
N LEU A 123 -1.01 0.85 -12.14
CA LEU A 123 -0.64 -0.50 -11.73
C LEU A 123 -1.14 -1.56 -12.72
N ALA A 124 -2.34 -1.39 -13.28
CA ALA A 124 -2.85 -2.26 -14.35
C ALA A 124 -1.98 -2.14 -15.61
N TYR A 125 -1.65 -0.91 -16.04
CA TYR A 125 -0.78 -0.68 -17.19
C TYR A 125 0.59 -1.35 -16.99
N VAL A 126 1.24 -1.11 -15.84
CA VAL A 126 2.53 -1.72 -15.49
C VAL A 126 2.42 -3.23 -15.48
N SER A 127 1.39 -3.80 -14.85
CA SER A 127 1.17 -5.25 -14.77
C SER A 127 1.00 -5.89 -16.15
N VAL A 128 0.23 -5.26 -17.05
CA VAL A 128 0.04 -5.73 -18.43
C VAL A 128 1.36 -5.65 -19.20
N ARG A 129 2.11 -4.55 -19.06
CA ARG A 129 3.41 -4.38 -19.73
C ARG A 129 4.44 -5.39 -19.25
N LEU A 130 4.60 -5.58 -17.93
CA LEU A 130 5.49 -6.60 -17.35
C LEU A 130 5.12 -8.00 -17.84
N ARG A 131 3.83 -8.32 -17.92
CA ARG A 131 3.37 -9.61 -18.45
C ARG A 131 3.66 -9.78 -19.94
N ARG A 132 3.60 -8.72 -20.73
CA ARG A 132 3.99 -8.76 -22.16
C ARG A 132 5.48 -8.96 -22.31
N LEU A 133 6.30 -8.21 -21.55
CA LEU A 133 7.76 -8.37 -21.54
C LEU A 133 8.17 -9.81 -21.20
N LEU A 134 7.45 -10.48 -20.29
CA LEU A 134 7.67 -11.90 -20.00
C LEU A 134 7.46 -12.83 -21.21
N LYS A 135 6.50 -12.51 -22.08
CA LYS A 135 6.23 -13.30 -23.29
C LYS A 135 7.19 -12.97 -24.43
N THR A 136 7.71 -11.74 -24.47
CA THR A 136 8.60 -11.25 -25.53
C THR A 136 9.89 -10.68 -24.91
N PRO A 137 10.79 -11.55 -24.41
CA PRO A 137 11.99 -11.13 -23.67
C PRO A 137 13.01 -10.35 -24.52
N ALA A 138 12.86 -10.33 -25.85
CA ALA A 138 13.70 -9.55 -26.76
C ALA A 138 13.63 -8.03 -26.50
N GLU A 139 12.58 -7.54 -25.83
CA GLU A 139 12.41 -6.12 -25.47
C GLU A 139 13.05 -5.76 -24.11
N CYS A 140 13.56 -6.74 -23.36
CA CYS A 140 14.18 -6.50 -22.05
C CYS A 140 15.61 -5.97 -22.24
N ARG A 141 15.86 -4.72 -21.84
CA ARG A 141 17.16 -4.07 -22.01
C ARG A 141 18.15 -4.31 -20.87
N ARG A 142 17.69 -4.71 -19.67
CA ARG A 142 18.54 -4.80 -18.48
C ARG A 142 18.20 -5.97 -17.56
N GLU A 143 19.19 -6.41 -16.79
CA GLU A 143 19.05 -7.34 -15.66
C GLU A 143 18.34 -6.65 -14.47
N ASP A 144 17.42 -7.36 -13.81
CA ASP A 144 16.65 -6.82 -12.68
C ASP A 144 17.53 -6.67 -11.42
N LYS A 145 17.70 -5.43 -10.94
CA LYS A 145 18.48 -5.13 -9.72
C LYS A 145 17.90 -5.81 -8.47
N LEU A 146 16.65 -6.29 -8.49
CA LEU A 146 16.01 -6.98 -7.36
C LEU A 146 16.64 -8.37 -7.08
N GLU A 147 17.29 -8.99 -8.08
CA GLU A 147 18.06 -10.22 -7.87
C GLU A 147 19.42 -9.96 -7.22
N LEU A 148 19.96 -8.76 -7.46
CA LEU A 148 21.22 -8.27 -6.91
C LEU A 148 21.11 -7.78 -5.46
N LEU A 149 19.98 -7.99 -4.77
CA LEU A 149 19.92 -7.74 -3.33
C LEU A 149 20.99 -8.60 -2.62
N HIS A 150 22.10 -7.93 -2.28
CA HIS A 150 23.34 -8.43 -1.68
C HIS A 150 23.17 -8.99 -0.25
N PHE A 151 22.08 -9.69 0.04
CA PHE A 151 21.94 -10.43 1.30
C PHE A 151 22.98 -11.55 1.41
N TYR A 152 23.58 -11.97 0.29
CA TYR A 152 24.58 -13.01 0.24
C TYR A 152 25.66 -12.64 -0.76
N ASN A 153 26.91 -12.62 -0.29
CA ASN A 153 28.10 -12.65 -1.14
C ASN A 153 28.25 -14.05 -1.74
N ILE A 154 27.24 -14.50 -2.50
CA ILE A 154 27.38 -15.64 -3.38
C ILE A 154 28.12 -15.07 -4.57
N THR A 155 29.41 -15.39 -4.65
CA THR A 155 30.19 -15.41 -5.89
C THR A 155 29.44 -16.26 -6.90
N LEU A 156 28.44 -15.66 -7.56
CA LEU A 156 27.78 -16.25 -8.70
C LEU A 156 28.85 -16.17 -9.80
N SER A 157 29.64 -17.24 -9.90
CA SER A 157 30.64 -17.48 -10.94
C SER A 157 30.13 -16.92 -12.28
N GLU A 158 30.94 -16.04 -12.85
CA GLU A 158 30.77 -15.30 -14.11
C GLU A 158 30.53 -16.18 -15.37
N SER A 159 30.17 -17.45 -15.26
CA SER A 159 30.31 -18.38 -16.39
C SER A 159 29.02 -18.90 -17.04
N HIS A 160 27.81 -18.65 -16.50
CA HIS A 160 26.56 -19.11 -17.14
C HIS A 160 25.39 -18.10 -17.14
N ALA A 161 25.69 -16.83 -16.90
CA ALA A 161 24.73 -15.75 -16.76
C ALA A 161 24.52 -15.00 -18.09
N SER A 162 23.41 -15.25 -18.77
CA SER A 162 22.82 -14.21 -19.62
C SER A 162 21.31 -14.44 -19.80
N ALA A 163 20.89 -15.63 -20.23
CA ALA A 163 19.46 -15.91 -20.44
C ALA A 163 18.70 -16.28 -19.15
N ASN A 164 19.29 -17.12 -18.30
CA ASN A 164 18.63 -17.63 -17.09
C ASN A 164 18.52 -16.58 -15.98
N THR A 165 19.46 -15.63 -15.90
CA THR A 165 19.44 -14.53 -14.91
C THR A 165 18.39 -13.50 -15.29
N ILE A 166 18.33 -13.07 -16.56
CA ILE A 166 17.27 -12.17 -17.05
C ILE A 166 15.88 -12.78 -16.80
N TRP A 167 15.70 -14.08 -17.08
CA TRP A 167 14.43 -14.78 -16.83
C TRP A 167 14.05 -14.89 -15.35
N ARG A 168 15.02 -15.07 -14.44
CA ARG A 168 14.75 -15.09 -13.00
C ARG A 168 14.48 -13.67 -12.48
N GLY A 169 15.20 -12.67 -12.96
CA GLY A 169 14.98 -11.27 -12.61
C GLY A 169 13.60 -10.79 -13.01
N MET A 170 13.20 -11.07 -14.24
CA MET A 170 11.83 -10.79 -14.69
C MET A 170 10.78 -11.45 -13.81
N LYS A 171 11.00 -12.69 -13.32
CA LYS A 171 10.08 -13.36 -12.38
C LYS A 171 10.00 -12.66 -11.02
N THR A 172 11.09 -12.05 -10.57
CA THR A 172 11.13 -11.27 -9.32
C THR A 172 10.31 -9.98 -9.48
N SER A 173 10.44 -9.27 -10.60
CA SER A 173 9.58 -8.13 -10.95
C SER A 173 8.09 -8.48 -11.16
N LEU A 174 7.75 -9.74 -11.46
CA LEU A 174 6.34 -10.17 -11.53
C LEU A 174 5.60 -10.10 -10.18
N CYS A 175 6.30 -9.93 -9.05
CA CYS A 175 5.66 -9.75 -7.74
C CYS A 175 4.67 -8.57 -7.70
N VAL A 176 4.83 -7.58 -8.59
CA VAL A 176 3.91 -6.44 -8.74
C VAL A 176 2.49 -6.90 -9.09
N ILE A 177 2.34 -7.93 -9.93
CA ILE A 177 1.03 -8.41 -10.39
C ILE A 177 0.17 -8.98 -9.24
N PRO A 178 0.62 -9.98 -8.47
CA PRO A 178 -0.16 -10.51 -7.35
C PRO A 178 -0.35 -9.47 -6.25
N LEU A 179 0.62 -8.55 -6.02
CA LEU A 179 0.43 -7.45 -5.08
C LEU A 179 -0.69 -6.51 -5.53
N PHE A 180 -0.72 -6.14 -6.81
CA PHE A 180 -1.80 -5.32 -7.39
C PHE A 180 -3.15 -6.03 -7.33
N VAL A 181 -3.22 -7.32 -7.67
CA VAL A 181 -4.48 -8.08 -7.59
C VAL A 181 -4.98 -8.17 -6.15
N SER A 182 -4.10 -8.45 -5.19
CA SER A 182 -4.42 -8.47 -3.76
C SER A 182 -4.94 -7.10 -3.30
N TYR A 183 -4.23 -6.04 -3.67
CA TYR A 183 -4.59 -4.65 -3.39
C TYR A 183 -5.99 -4.33 -3.93
N LEU A 184 -6.25 -4.57 -5.21
CA LEU A 184 -7.51 -4.21 -5.84
C LEU A 184 -8.67 -4.99 -5.23
N VAL A 185 -8.55 -6.31 -5.10
CA VAL A 185 -9.64 -7.17 -4.58
C VAL A 185 -9.98 -6.83 -3.12
N LEU A 186 -8.96 -6.66 -2.29
CA LEU A 186 -9.16 -6.51 -0.85
C LEU A 186 -9.45 -5.08 -0.42
N LEU A 187 -9.01 -4.07 -1.19
CA LEU A 187 -9.28 -2.67 -0.89
C LEU A 187 -10.57 -2.16 -1.56
N SER A 188 -10.95 -2.69 -2.74
CA SER A 188 -12.08 -2.15 -3.50
C SER A 188 -13.39 -2.22 -2.76
N TYR A 189 -13.62 -3.27 -1.97
CA TYR A 189 -14.88 -3.45 -1.24
C TYR A 189 -15.17 -2.26 -0.31
N ASP A 190 -14.19 -1.88 0.52
CA ASP A 190 -14.40 -0.80 1.49
C ASP A 190 -14.52 0.56 0.79
N GLN A 191 -13.74 0.80 -0.26
CA GLN A 191 -13.82 2.03 -1.06
C GLN A 191 -15.17 2.18 -1.77
N PHE A 192 -15.69 1.10 -2.38
CA PHE A 192 -17.01 1.13 -3.00
C PHE A 192 -18.14 1.25 -1.98
N TYR A 193 -17.99 0.66 -0.80
CA TYR A 193 -18.96 0.83 0.28
C TYR A 193 -19.02 2.28 0.78
N GLN A 194 -17.86 2.93 0.95
CA GLN A 194 -17.80 4.36 1.27
C GLN A 194 -18.37 5.24 0.14
N LEU A 195 -18.07 4.91 -1.12
CA LEU A 195 -18.64 5.63 -2.28
C LEU A 195 -20.16 5.52 -2.31
N ALA A 196 -20.68 4.30 -2.18
CA ALA A 196 -22.12 4.02 -2.17
C ALA A 196 -22.81 4.82 -1.07
N SER A 197 -22.16 4.99 0.08
CA SER A 197 -22.70 5.86 1.12
C SER A 197 -22.57 7.35 0.83
N ALA A 198 -21.53 7.79 0.13
CA ALA A 198 -21.37 9.18 -0.27
C ALA A 198 -22.41 9.63 -1.32
N VAL A 199 -22.90 8.70 -2.14
CA VAL A 199 -23.97 8.93 -3.12
C VAL A 199 -25.37 8.59 -2.60
N ASP A 200 -25.50 8.37 -1.28
CA ASP A 200 -26.78 8.09 -0.59
C ASP A 200 -27.48 6.79 -1.05
N LEU A 201 -26.74 5.84 -1.63
CA LEU A 201 -27.25 4.50 -1.96
C LEU A 201 -27.32 3.59 -0.71
N THR A 202 -26.47 3.86 0.28
CA THR A 202 -26.40 3.11 1.54
C THR A 202 -26.02 4.04 2.70
N THR A 203 -26.20 3.60 3.95
CA THR A 203 -25.73 4.37 5.12
C THR A 203 -24.41 3.79 5.64
N TYR A 204 -23.35 4.60 5.67
CA TYR A 204 -22.07 4.21 6.26
C TYR A 204 -22.15 4.31 7.79
N VAL A 205 -22.49 3.19 8.42
CA VAL A 205 -22.53 3.08 9.88
C VAL A 205 -21.21 2.50 10.39
N ILE A 206 -20.50 3.28 11.22
CA ILE A 206 -19.24 2.84 11.83
C ILE A 206 -19.51 1.66 12.76
N GLY A 207 -18.74 0.58 12.61
CA GLY A 207 -18.85 -0.66 13.37
C GLY A 207 -19.91 -1.63 12.86
N ALA A 208 -20.62 -1.32 11.77
CA ALA A 208 -21.60 -2.23 11.17
C ALA A 208 -20.92 -3.50 10.60
N PRO A 209 -21.64 -4.64 10.52
CA PRO A 209 -21.09 -5.89 9.98
C PRO A 209 -20.48 -5.74 8.57
N ALA A 210 -21.13 -4.94 7.71
CA ALA A 210 -20.66 -4.69 6.36
C ALA A 210 -19.30 -3.97 6.33
N GLN A 211 -19.07 -2.99 7.21
CA GLN A 211 -17.80 -2.30 7.32
C GLN A 211 -16.72 -3.20 7.95
N ARG A 212 -17.07 -3.95 9.01
CA ARG A 212 -16.13 -4.90 9.64
C ARG A 212 -15.60 -5.95 8.68
N PHE A 213 -16.43 -6.37 7.72
CA PHE A 213 -15.99 -7.25 6.65
C PHE A 213 -14.94 -6.59 5.75
N GLY A 214 -15.15 -5.34 5.34
CA GLY A 214 -14.15 -4.56 4.58
C GLY A 214 -12.84 -4.39 5.33
N GLU A 215 -12.90 -4.10 6.63
CA GLU A 215 -11.71 -4.01 7.49
C GLU A 215 -10.94 -5.34 7.54
N LEU A 216 -11.65 -6.46 7.63
CA LEU A 216 -11.06 -7.78 7.64
C LEU A 216 -10.35 -8.09 6.32
N LEU A 217 -10.92 -7.69 5.18
CA LEU A 217 -10.26 -7.81 3.88
C LEU A 217 -8.96 -6.99 3.83
N ILE A 218 -8.98 -5.77 4.36
CA ILE A 218 -7.78 -4.92 4.43
C ILE A 218 -6.70 -5.54 5.32
N VAL A 219 -7.07 -6.09 6.48
CA VAL A 219 -6.13 -6.82 7.35
C VAL A 219 -5.57 -8.05 6.64
N ALA A 220 -6.41 -8.80 5.92
CA ALA A 220 -5.95 -9.92 5.10
C ALA A 220 -4.94 -9.47 4.04
N ASN A 221 -5.11 -8.29 3.44
CA ASN A 221 -4.14 -7.73 2.49
C ASN A 221 -2.79 -7.48 3.16
N CYS A 222 -2.78 -6.88 4.36
CA CYS A 222 -1.55 -6.62 5.12
C CYS A 222 -0.77 -7.90 5.44
N VAL A 223 -1.47 -9.02 5.66
CA VAL A 223 -0.84 -10.34 5.89
C VAL A 223 -0.37 -10.96 4.57
N ASN A 224 -1.11 -10.78 3.47
CA ASN A 224 -0.77 -11.35 2.17
C ASN A 224 0.46 -10.68 1.54
N VAL A 225 0.65 -9.37 1.69
CA VAL A 225 1.77 -8.61 1.11
C VAL A 225 3.14 -9.23 1.44
N PRO A 226 3.54 -9.46 2.71
CA PRO A 226 4.84 -10.06 3.01
C PRO A 226 4.97 -11.49 2.48
N ILE A 227 3.88 -12.27 2.46
CA ILE A 227 3.86 -13.63 1.91
C ILE A 227 4.15 -13.59 0.40
N ILE A 228 3.46 -12.71 -0.34
CA ILE A 228 3.66 -12.54 -1.78
C ILE A 228 5.11 -12.11 -2.05
N ILE A 229 5.62 -11.13 -1.30
CA ILE A 229 7.02 -10.67 -1.42
C ILE A 229 8.00 -11.81 -1.21
N VAL A 230 7.87 -12.62 -0.16
CA VAL A 230 8.78 -13.74 0.13
C VAL A 230 8.68 -14.85 -0.92
N VAL A 231 7.48 -15.13 -1.44
CA VAL A 231 7.28 -16.20 -2.45
C VAL A 231 7.90 -15.83 -3.79
N TYR A 232 7.71 -14.58 -4.23
CA TYR A 232 8.12 -14.11 -5.55
C TYR A 232 9.56 -13.57 -5.58
N ILE A 233 10.04 -12.93 -4.50
CA ILE A 233 11.42 -12.42 -4.47
C ILE A 233 12.39 -13.55 -4.11
N HIS A 234 13.16 -13.99 -5.11
CA HIS A 234 14.03 -15.15 -4.98
C HIS A 234 15.09 -15.02 -3.85
N PRO A 235 15.85 -13.91 -3.73
CA PRO A 235 16.83 -13.75 -2.65
C PRO A 235 16.22 -13.89 -1.25
N LEU A 236 15.05 -13.29 -1.02
CA LEU A 236 14.32 -13.37 0.25
C LEU A 236 13.91 -14.81 0.56
N ARG A 237 13.33 -15.52 -0.42
CA ARG A 237 12.96 -16.93 -0.28
C ARG A 237 14.14 -17.81 0.12
N MET A 238 15.30 -17.59 -0.49
CA MET A 238 16.52 -18.34 -0.18
C MET A 238 17.04 -18.02 1.23
N GLY A 239 17.01 -16.74 1.63
CA GLY A 239 17.35 -16.31 2.98
C GLY A 239 16.48 -16.97 4.04
N VAL A 240 15.15 -16.98 3.85
CA VAL A 240 14.19 -17.63 4.76
C VAL A 240 14.45 -19.13 4.85
N LYS A 241 14.63 -19.82 3.71
CA LYS A 241 14.95 -21.26 3.70
C LYS A 241 16.23 -21.58 4.47
N LYS A 242 17.26 -20.75 4.35
CA LYS A 242 18.53 -20.96 5.06
C LYS A 242 18.36 -20.70 6.56
N CYS A 243 17.70 -19.61 6.94
CA CYS A 243 17.38 -19.33 8.35
C CYS A 243 16.62 -20.50 8.99
N TRP A 244 15.60 -21.01 8.28
CA TRP A 244 14.83 -22.18 8.69
C TRP A 244 15.70 -23.42 8.87
N LYS A 245 16.57 -23.75 7.90
CA LYS A 245 17.50 -24.88 8.01
C LYS A 245 18.44 -24.75 9.21
N THR A 246 18.95 -23.54 9.49
CA THR A 246 19.81 -23.28 10.65
C THR A 246 19.07 -23.43 11.97
N LEU A 247 17.79 -23.03 12.02
CA LEU A 247 16.97 -23.17 13.22
C LEU A 247 16.57 -24.62 13.49
N VAL A 248 16.15 -25.35 12.46
CA VAL A 248 15.72 -26.75 12.58
C VAL A 248 16.92 -27.70 12.73
N GLY A 249 18.07 -27.40 12.12
CA GLY A 249 19.30 -28.19 12.27
C GLY A 249 20.09 -27.92 13.56
N LYS A 250 19.60 -27.03 14.43
CA LYS A 250 20.14 -26.78 15.78
C LYS A 250 19.33 -27.48 16.89
N ILE A 251 18.33 -28.28 16.51
CA ILE A 251 17.56 -29.18 17.37
C ILE A 251 18.02 -30.61 17.06
#